data_AF-A0AAE6IUW1-F1
#
_entry.id   AF-A0AAE6IUW1-F1
#
_cell.length_a   1.000
_cell.length_b   1.000
_cell.length_c   1.000
_cell.angle_alpha   90.00
_cell.angle_beta   90.00
_cell.angle_gamma   90.00
#
_symmetry.space_group_name_H-M   'P 1'
#
loop_
_entity.id
_entity.type
_entity.pdbx_description
1 polymer ?
#
loop_
_entity_poly.entity_id
_entity_poly.type
_entity_poly.pdbx_seq_one_letter_code
_entity_poly.pdbx_strand_id
1 'polypeptide(L)'
;MKRKILSVMVAGLFLSMLIMNCDSNGKKKMEEQQNKEKQRIEEEQLKKEEERKKEQQKKIDTLLGKGAAAKADPDFVGSKFESDYLELNFASDTNLAQFSVIPSSSLPYPTAAYKVTGNKIIFDFTNYLTALSTVTQDDYIELEKIEAEKELRSKGGMTEEEIKKAIEDFIQDELDDLKKDPIAFEDIRNTAIEQLKKPIMEGVLSADKNTITIKNFVYYDWGSTSAKGEKVFTRQ
;
A
#
# COMPACT_ATOMS: atom_id res chain seq x y z
N MET A 1 20.05 -14.27 2.57
CA MET A 1 20.48 -15.32 1.60
C MET A 1 19.29 -16.14 1.06
N LYS A 2 18.35 -15.54 0.30
CA LYS A 2 17.20 -16.29 -0.27
C LYS A 2 16.90 -16.00 -1.76
N ARG A 3 17.75 -15.23 -2.46
CA ARG A 3 17.56 -14.89 -3.89
C ARG A 3 18.24 -15.85 -4.89
N LYS A 4 18.84 -16.97 -4.45
CA LYS A 4 19.61 -17.88 -5.33
C LYS A 4 18.93 -19.22 -5.65
N ILE A 5 17.76 -19.53 -5.12
CA ILE A 5 17.14 -20.86 -5.29
C ILE A 5 16.28 -20.93 -6.55
N LEU A 6 15.65 -19.83 -6.96
CA LEU A 6 14.77 -19.82 -8.14
C LEU A 6 15.56 -19.93 -9.46
N SER A 7 16.73 -19.31 -9.54
CA SER A 7 17.61 -19.39 -10.72
C SER A 7 18.33 -20.74 -10.85
N VAL A 8 18.43 -21.53 -9.77
CA VAL A 8 19.06 -22.86 -9.78
C VAL A 8 18.07 -23.95 -10.20
N MET A 9 16.77 -23.81 -9.91
CA MET A 9 15.75 -24.73 -10.45
C MET A 9 15.60 -24.63 -11.97
N VAL A 10 15.84 -23.44 -12.55
CA VAL A 10 15.83 -23.23 -14.01
C VAL A 10 16.99 -23.96 -14.68
N ALA A 11 18.17 -24.02 -14.07
CA ALA A 11 19.32 -24.72 -14.63
C ALA A 11 19.21 -26.26 -14.58
N GLY A 12 18.45 -26.81 -13.61
CA GLY A 12 18.29 -28.26 -13.43
C GLY A 12 17.36 -28.92 -14.45
N LEU A 13 16.37 -28.20 -14.97
CA LEU A 13 15.39 -28.73 -15.94
C LEU A 13 15.94 -28.85 -17.38
N PHE A 14 16.96 -28.06 -17.74
CA PHE A 14 17.57 -28.15 -19.07
C PHE A 14 18.59 -29.28 -19.23
N LEU A 15 19.09 -29.87 -18.13
CA LEU A 15 20.13 -30.91 -18.21
C LEU A 15 19.58 -32.34 -18.36
N SER A 16 18.31 -32.60 -18.03
CA SER A 16 17.75 -33.96 -18.03
C SER A 16 17.17 -34.44 -19.38
N MET A 17 17.21 -33.62 -20.45
CA MET A 17 16.70 -33.99 -21.79
C MET A 17 17.80 -34.33 -22.81
N LEU A 18 19.04 -34.55 -22.37
CA LEU A 18 20.19 -34.70 -23.29
C LEU A 18 20.55 -36.14 -23.69
N ILE A 19 19.70 -37.15 -23.49
CA ILE A 19 20.03 -38.53 -23.91
C ILE A 19 18.86 -39.19 -24.68
N MET A 20 19.19 -39.70 -25.89
CA MET A 20 18.40 -40.47 -26.87
C MET A 20 17.48 -39.61 -27.79
N ASN A 21 17.50 -39.65 -29.12
CA ASN A 21 18.05 -40.61 -30.09
C ASN A 21 18.33 -39.95 -31.47
N CYS A 22 19.23 -40.56 -32.25
CA CYS A 22 19.58 -40.20 -33.63
C CYS A 22 18.44 -40.51 -34.64
N ASP A 23 17.58 -39.53 -34.93
CA ASP A 23 16.74 -39.48 -36.13
C ASP A 23 16.51 -38.01 -36.49
N SER A 24 16.71 -37.60 -37.75
CA SER A 24 16.53 -36.20 -38.18
C SER A 24 15.09 -35.73 -38.02
N ASN A 25 14.11 -36.64 -38.06
CA ASN A 25 12.70 -36.34 -37.76
C ASN A 25 12.42 -36.27 -36.25
N GLY A 26 13.18 -37.01 -35.44
CA GLY A 26 13.14 -36.94 -33.98
C GLY A 26 13.68 -35.61 -33.44
N LYS A 27 14.77 -35.10 -34.03
CA LYS A 27 15.34 -33.78 -33.69
C LYS A 27 14.36 -32.63 -33.92
N LYS A 28 13.69 -32.59 -35.09
CA LYS A 28 12.67 -31.55 -35.36
C LYS A 28 11.48 -31.61 -34.40
N LYS A 29 10.99 -32.81 -34.08
CA LYS A 29 9.90 -32.98 -33.10
C LYS A 29 10.31 -32.59 -31.68
N MET A 30 11.55 -32.88 -31.30
CA MET A 30 12.11 -32.51 -30.00
C MET A 30 12.32 -31.00 -29.90
N GLU A 31 12.83 -30.35 -30.96
CA GLU A 31 12.96 -28.88 -31.03
C GLU A 31 11.58 -28.19 -31.01
N GLU A 32 10.58 -28.72 -31.71
CA GLU A 32 9.20 -28.22 -31.63
C GLU A 32 8.60 -28.37 -30.23
N GLN A 33 8.85 -29.50 -29.54
CA GLN A 33 8.40 -29.70 -28.16
C GLN A 33 9.13 -28.78 -27.18
N GLN A 34 10.44 -28.58 -27.33
CA GLN A 34 11.23 -27.65 -26.52
C GLN A 34 10.78 -26.20 -26.74
N ASN A 35 10.49 -25.80 -27.98
CA ASN A 35 9.99 -24.46 -28.29
C ASN A 35 8.59 -24.22 -27.72
N LYS A 36 7.67 -25.20 -27.84
CA LYS A 36 6.34 -25.11 -27.22
C LYS A 36 6.42 -25.04 -25.70
N GLU A 37 7.29 -25.83 -25.09
CA GLU A 37 7.48 -25.81 -23.64
C GLU A 37 8.10 -24.48 -23.18
N LYS A 38 9.09 -23.96 -23.92
CA LYS A 38 9.69 -22.66 -23.65
C LYS A 38 8.66 -21.52 -23.75
N GLN A 39 7.83 -21.52 -24.79
CA GLN A 39 6.73 -20.54 -24.93
C GLN A 39 5.74 -20.65 -23.78
N ARG A 40 5.36 -21.86 -23.35
CA ARG A 40 4.46 -22.07 -22.22
C ARG A 40 5.04 -21.52 -20.92
N ILE A 41 6.33 -21.74 -20.68
CA ILE A 41 7.03 -21.21 -19.51
C ILE A 41 7.10 -19.68 -19.56
N GLU A 42 7.41 -19.09 -20.72
CA GLU A 42 7.43 -17.63 -20.90
C GLU A 42 6.04 -17.02 -20.67
N GLU A 43 4.98 -17.60 -21.22
CA GLU A 43 3.59 -17.16 -20.98
C GLU A 43 3.18 -17.28 -19.50
N GLU A 44 3.55 -18.37 -18.82
CA GLU A 44 3.25 -18.56 -17.40
C GLU A 44 4.00 -17.55 -16.53
N GLN A 45 5.25 -17.22 -16.87
CA GLN A 45 6.03 -16.19 -16.19
C GLN A 45 5.41 -14.79 -16.38
N LEU A 46 5.00 -14.45 -17.60
CA LEU A 46 4.34 -13.17 -17.89
C LEU A 46 3.03 -13.03 -17.10
N LYS A 47 2.21 -14.09 -17.03
CA LYS A 47 0.97 -14.08 -16.23
C LYS A 47 1.25 -13.88 -14.75
N LYS A 48 2.22 -14.60 -14.19
CA LYS A 48 2.61 -14.43 -12.77
C LYS A 48 3.13 -13.03 -12.48
N GLU A 49 3.89 -12.44 -13.40
CA GLU A 49 4.38 -11.07 -13.23
C GLU A 49 3.24 -10.04 -13.30
N GLU A 50 2.27 -10.22 -14.20
CA GLU A 50 1.09 -9.36 -14.30
C GLU A 50 0.21 -9.46 -13.04
N GLU A 51 -0.03 -10.66 -12.53
CA GLU A 51 -0.76 -10.88 -11.27
C GLU A 51 -0.04 -10.18 -10.10
N ARG A 52 1.28 -10.33 -10.00
CA ARG A 52 2.08 -9.67 -8.96
C ARG A 52 1.96 -8.13 -9.03
N LYS A 53 2.00 -7.55 -10.23
CA LYS A 53 1.83 -6.09 -10.41
C LYS A 53 0.43 -5.63 -10.01
N LYS A 54 -0.61 -6.39 -10.35
CA LYS A 54 -1.99 -6.09 -9.94
C LYS A 54 -2.19 -6.17 -8.43
N GLU A 55 -1.63 -7.20 -7.79
CA GLU A 55 -1.68 -7.33 -6.33
C GLU A 55 -0.93 -6.19 -5.62
N GLN A 56 0.25 -5.83 -6.13
CA GLN A 56 1.01 -4.68 -5.64
C GLN A 56 0.21 -3.39 -5.79
N GLN A 57 -0.36 -3.12 -6.97
CA GLN A 57 -1.16 -1.91 -7.19
C GLN A 57 -2.38 -1.85 -6.26
N LYS A 58 -3.09 -2.96 -6.07
CA LYS A 58 -4.24 -3.02 -5.16
C LYS A 58 -3.84 -2.69 -3.72
N LYS A 59 -2.66 -3.14 -3.29
CA LYS A 59 -2.10 -2.84 -1.98
C LYS A 59 -1.74 -1.36 -1.85
N ILE A 60 -1.06 -0.79 -2.84
CA ILE A 60 -0.75 0.64 -2.92
C ILE A 60 -2.02 1.48 -2.86
N ASP A 61 -3.02 1.14 -3.67
CA ASP A 61 -4.32 1.80 -3.65
C ASP A 61 -4.98 1.73 -2.27
N THR A 62 -4.91 0.59 -1.59
CA THR A 62 -5.43 0.44 -0.22
C THR A 62 -4.69 1.35 0.77
N LEU A 63 -3.36 1.44 0.67
CA LEU A 63 -2.54 2.30 1.54
C LEU A 63 -2.82 3.79 1.26
N LEU A 64 -3.07 4.16 0.01
CA LEU A 64 -3.48 5.51 -0.40
C LEU A 64 -4.95 5.85 -0.06
N GLY A 65 -5.67 4.97 0.64
CA GLY A 65 -7.06 5.22 0.97
C GLY A 65 -7.99 5.16 -0.24
N LYS A 66 -7.75 4.24 -1.17
CA LYS A 66 -8.65 3.90 -2.28
C LYS A 66 -9.24 2.50 -2.08
N GLY A 67 -10.23 2.14 -2.89
CA GLY A 67 -10.84 0.80 -2.85
C GLY A 67 -12.01 0.67 -1.87
N ALA A 68 -12.72 1.77 -1.59
CA ALA A 68 -13.93 1.77 -0.78
C ALA A 68 -15.05 0.90 -1.39
N ALA A 69 -15.90 0.35 -0.52
CA ALA A 69 -17.02 -0.50 -0.93
C ALA A 69 -18.39 0.19 -0.83
N ALA A 70 -18.48 1.35 -0.16
CA ALA A 70 -19.73 2.05 0.07
C ALA A 70 -19.62 3.56 -0.22
N LYS A 71 -20.78 4.18 -0.47
CA LYS A 71 -20.91 5.63 -0.65
C LYS A 71 -20.66 6.37 0.67
N ALA A 72 -20.16 7.60 0.56
CA ALA A 72 -20.05 8.52 1.70
C ALA A 72 -21.41 8.72 2.39
N ASP A 73 -21.37 8.85 3.71
CA ASP A 73 -22.53 9.30 4.49
C ASP A 73 -22.78 10.79 4.19
N PRO A 74 -24.02 11.20 3.85
CA PRO A 74 -24.33 12.58 3.48
C PRO A 74 -23.91 13.63 4.51
N ASP A 75 -23.87 13.30 5.80
CA ASP A 75 -23.49 14.25 6.84
C ASP A 75 -21.99 14.54 6.87
N PHE A 76 -21.17 13.69 6.22
CA PHE A 76 -19.71 13.71 6.29
C PHE A 76 -19.02 13.89 4.92
N VAL A 77 -19.77 14.02 3.83
CA VAL A 77 -19.22 14.21 2.46
C VAL A 77 -18.18 15.33 2.42
N GLY A 78 -16.92 14.96 2.16
CA GLY A 78 -15.81 15.92 2.03
C GLY A 78 -15.51 16.73 3.29
N SER A 79 -16.08 16.33 4.44
CA SER A 79 -15.96 17.08 5.69
C SER A 79 -14.59 16.87 6.32
N LYS A 80 -14.14 17.90 7.03
CA LYS A 80 -12.88 17.91 7.75
C LYS A 80 -13.14 18.18 9.23
N PHE A 81 -12.46 17.43 10.09
CA PHE A 81 -12.48 17.62 11.53
C PHE A 81 -11.05 17.70 12.05
N GLU A 82 -10.84 18.47 13.11
CA GLU A 82 -9.51 18.66 13.71
C GLU A 82 -9.53 18.39 15.22
N SER A 83 -8.40 17.94 15.75
CA SER A 83 -8.15 17.69 17.18
C SER A 83 -6.67 17.91 17.51
N ASP A 84 -6.32 18.90 18.31
CA ASP A 84 -4.93 19.27 18.64
C ASP A 84 -4.01 19.40 17.40
N TYR A 85 -3.28 18.32 17.08
CA TYR A 85 -2.33 18.15 15.98
C TYR A 85 -2.76 17.07 14.98
N LEU A 86 -4.03 16.65 15.03
CA LEU A 86 -4.62 15.62 14.20
C LEU A 86 -5.75 16.19 13.37
N GLU A 87 -5.87 15.69 12.15
CA GLU A 87 -6.94 15.99 11.23
C GLU A 87 -7.60 14.69 10.78
N LEU A 88 -8.92 14.74 10.62
CA LEU A 88 -9.76 13.65 10.16
C LEU A 88 -10.54 14.13 8.94
N ASN A 89 -10.16 13.62 7.78
CA ASN A 89 -10.74 13.98 6.50
C ASN A 89 -11.64 12.87 5.97
N PHE A 90 -12.88 13.21 5.66
CA PHE A 90 -13.82 12.29 5.04
C PHE A 90 -13.78 12.45 3.53
N ALA A 91 -13.73 11.33 2.80
CA ALA A 91 -13.84 11.34 1.36
C ALA A 91 -15.21 11.89 0.90
N SER A 92 -15.25 12.49 -0.29
CA SER A 92 -16.47 13.11 -0.83
C SER A 92 -17.42 12.12 -1.50
N ASP A 93 -16.92 10.97 -1.94
CA ASP A 93 -17.65 9.99 -2.75
C ASP A 93 -17.81 8.63 -2.07
N THR A 94 -16.97 8.34 -1.08
CA THR A 94 -16.80 7.02 -0.49
C THR A 94 -16.82 7.05 1.03
N ASN A 95 -17.04 5.89 1.65
CA ASN A 95 -17.05 5.76 3.10
C ASN A 95 -15.63 5.67 3.71
N LEU A 96 -14.66 6.39 3.18
CA LEU A 96 -13.30 6.43 3.72
C LEU A 96 -13.06 7.69 4.53
N ALA A 97 -12.34 7.54 5.62
CA ALA A 97 -11.88 8.62 6.46
C ALA A 97 -10.38 8.47 6.74
N GLN A 98 -9.63 9.55 6.54
CA GLN A 98 -8.18 9.61 6.64
C GLN A 98 -7.77 10.39 7.89
N PHE A 99 -6.83 9.85 8.67
CA PHE A 99 -6.30 10.45 9.88
C PHE A 99 -4.88 10.98 9.68
N SER A 100 -4.70 12.30 9.60
CA SER A 100 -3.40 12.93 9.38
C SER A 100 -2.87 13.65 10.63
N VAL A 101 -1.55 13.83 10.68
CA VAL A 101 -0.89 14.71 11.67
C VAL A 101 -0.64 16.06 11.02
N ILE A 102 -0.89 17.16 11.73
CA ILE A 102 -0.62 18.52 11.31
C ILE A 102 0.78 18.94 11.83
N PRO A 103 1.69 19.49 11.01
CA PRO A 103 1.71 19.58 9.55
C PRO A 103 2.62 18.47 8.97
N SER A 104 2.08 17.29 8.70
CA SER A 104 2.85 16.23 8.03
C SER A 104 2.65 16.29 6.51
N SER A 105 3.61 15.81 5.72
CA SER A 105 3.55 15.85 4.26
C SER A 105 4.14 14.65 3.52
N SER A 106 4.56 13.56 4.16
CA SER A 106 5.39 12.58 3.45
C SER A 106 4.77 11.21 3.14
N LEU A 107 3.82 10.69 3.93
CA LEU A 107 3.30 9.34 3.70
C LEU A 107 1.77 9.27 3.73
N PRO A 108 1.16 8.28 3.02
CA PRO A 108 -0.27 8.12 3.07
C PRO A 108 -0.71 7.80 4.50
N TYR A 109 -1.57 8.68 4.97
CA TYR A 109 -2.11 8.64 6.30
C TYR A 109 -3.03 7.43 6.53
N PRO A 110 -3.08 6.89 7.76
CA PRO A 110 -3.99 5.83 8.13
C PRO A 110 -5.42 6.14 7.69
N THR A 111 -5.95 5.25 6.87
CA THR A 111 -7.30 5.37 6.30
C THR A 111 -8.18 4.25 6.83
N ALA A 112 -9.38 4.61 7.28
CA ALA A 112 -10.39 3.69 7.74
C ALA A 112 -11.63 3.72 6.84
N ALA A 113 -12.25 2.56 6.66
CA ALA A 113 -13.64 2.54 6.26
C ALA A 113 -14.51 2.94 7.45
N TYR A 114 -15.41 3.90 7.28
CA TYR A 114 -16.31 4.32 8.34
C TYR A 114 -17.75 3.86 8.12
N LYS A 115 -18.48 3.72 9.23
CA LYS A 115 -19.93 3.47 9.25
C LYS A 115 -20.55 4.27 10.39
N VAL A 116 -21.67 4.93 10.10
CA VAL A 116 -22.48 5.64 11.10
C VAL A 116 -23.70 4.80 11.49
N THR A 117 -24.04 4.75 12.78
CA THR A 117 -25.24 4.06 13.28
C THR A 117 -25.79 4.82 14.48
N GLY A 118 -26.86 5.59 14.28
CA GLY A 118 -27.39 6.50 15.29
C GLY A 118 -26.36 7.58 15.64
N ASN A 119 -26.01 7.68 16.92
CA ASN A 119 -24.98 8.60 17.41
C ASN A 119 -23.58 7.97 17.49
N LYS A 120 -23.37 6.79 16.90
CA LYS A 120 -22.06 6.13 16.86
C LYS A 120 -21.45 6.22 15.47
N ILE A 121 -20.14 6.38 15.42
CA ILE A 121 -19.33 6.21 14.22
C ILE A 121 -18.27 5.15 14.50
N ILE A 122 -18.08 4.23 13.56
CA ILE A 122 -17.11 3.13 13.66
C ILE A 122 -16.11 3.31 12.54
N PHE A 123 -14.82 3.32 12.87
CA PHE A 123 -13.71 3.34 11.93
C PHE A 123 -13.05 1.96 11.92
N ASP A 124 -13.01 1.32 10.75
CA ASP A 124 -12.40 0.03 10.52
C ASP A 124 -11.12 0.19 9.69
N PHE A 125 -9.97 -0.05 10.34
CA PHE A 125 -8.65 0.02 9.73
C PHE A 125 -8.15 -1.33 9.20
N THR A 126 -8.99 -2.38 9.20
CA THR A 126 -8.56 -3.74 8.84
C THR A 126 -7.86 -3.81 7.49
N ASN A 127 -8.41 -3.14 6.46
CA ASN A 127 -7.81 -3.14 5.12
C ASN A 127 -6.45 -2.43 5.10
N TYR A 128 -6.36 -1.24 5.71
CA TYR A 128 -5.11 -0.48 5.80
C TYR A 128 -4.03 -1.27 6.55
N LEU A 129 -4.35 -1.77 7.75
CA LEU A 129 -3.41 -2.54 8.57
C LEU A 129 -3.02 -3.88 7.92
N THR A 130 -3.92 -4.52 7.17
CA THR A 130 -3.59 -5.73 6.39
C THR A 130 -2.59 -5.42 5.30
N ALA A 131 -2.80 -4.34 4.55
CA ALA A 131 -1.85 -3.88 3.53
C ALA A 131 -0.48 -3.54 4.17
N LEU A 132 -0.49 -2.80 5.28
CA LEU A 132 0.71 -2.40 6.00
C LEU A 132 1.46 -3.60 6.61
N SER A 133 0.74 -4.62 7.11
CA SER A 133 1.33 -5.83 7.71
C SER A 133 2.17 -6.67 6.75
N THR A 134 2.01 -6.45 5.45
CA THR A 134 2.77 -7.14 4.40
C THR A 134 3.68 -6.21 3.63
N VAL A 135 3.82 -4.93 4.05
CA VAL A 135 4.55 -3.90 3.31
C VAL A 135 6.00 -4.28 3.03
N THR A 136 6.45 -3.98 1.82
CA THR A 136 7.81 -4.19 1.35
C THR A 136 8.47 -2.86 1.04
N GLN A 137 9.78 -2.86 0.91
CA GLN A 137 10.53 -1.70 0.44
C GLN A 137 10.04 -1.21 -0.92
N ASP A 138 9.76 -2.13 -1.85
CA ASP A 138 9.27 -1.76 -3.18
C ASP A 138 7.91 -1.03 -3.12
N ASP A 139 7.05 -1.41 -2.17
CA ASP A 139 5.77 -0.72 -1.95
C ASP A 139 5.96 0.69 -1.40
N TYR A 140 6.86 0.85 -0.43
CA TYR A 140 7.19 2.15 0.16
C TYR A 140 7.74 3.12 -0.89
N ILE A 141 8.71 2.66 -1.69
CA ILE A 141 9.29 3.47 -2.76
C ILE A 141 8.23 3.88 -3.79
N GLU A 142 7.27 3.01 -4.10
CA GLU A 142 6.17 3.37 -5.00
C GLU A 142 5.25 4.43 -4.38
N LEU A 143 4.98 4.37 -3.07
CA LEU A 143 4.21 5.41 -2.38
C LEU A 143 4.93 6.76 -2.37
N GLU A 144 6.22 6.77 -2.06
CA GLU A 144 7.07 7.97 -2.07
C GLU A 144 7.10 8.60 -3.46
N LYS A 145 7.20 7.80 -4.53
CA LYS A 145 7.10 8.30 -5.91
C LYS A 145 5.77 9.00 -6.17
N ILE A 146 4.66 8.39 -5.75
CA ILE A 146 3.32 8.92 -5.99
C ILE A 146 3.12 10.26 -5.26
N GLU A 147 3.54 10.37 -4.00
CA GLU A 147 3.43 11.63 -3.25
C GLU A 147 4.40 12.70 -3.78
N ALA A 148 5.65 12.34 -4.09
CA ALA A 148 6.61 13.26 -4.70
C ALA A 148 6.12 13.79 -6.05
N GLU A 149 5.58 12.92 -6.91
CA GLU A 149 5.00 13.33 -8.19
C GLU A 149 3.83 14.31 -7.99
N LYS A 150 2.91 13.99 -7.06
CA LYS A 150 1.77 14.84 -6.74
C LYS A 150 2.21 16.21 -6.21
N GLU A 151 3.21 16.26 -5.33
CA GLU A 151 3.76 17.51 -4.80
C GLU A 151 4.39 18.35 -5.92
N LEU A 152 5.27 17.76 -6.72
CA LEU A 152 5.95 18.45 -7.83
C LEU A 152 4.94 18.99 -8.85
N ARG A 153 3.93 18.20 -9.20
CA ARG A 153 2.85 18.62 -10.10
C ARG A 153 2.01 19.75 -9.50
N SER A 154 1.77 19.75 -8.19
CA SER A 154 1.01 20.80 -7.51
C SER A 154 1.74 22.15 -7.48
N LYS A 155 3.08 22.14 -7.41
CA LYS A 155 3.91 23.36 -7.48
C LYS A 155 3.92 23.98 -8.87
N GLY A 156 3.78 23.15 -9.92
CA GLY A 156 3.80 23.57 -11.31
C GLY A 156 5.17 24.09 -11.77
N GLY A 157 5.28 24.46 -13.05
CA GLY A 157 6.48 25.12 -13.59
C GLY A 157 7.65 24.21 -13.96
N MET A 158 7.47 22.88 -13.92
CA MET A 158 8.44 21.89 -14.38
C MET A 158 7.90 21.15 -15.61
N THR A 159 8.80 20.77 -16.52
CA THR A 159 8.52 19.87 -17.64
C THR A 159 8.41 18.41 -17.16
N GLU A 160 7.85 17.52 -17.98
CA GLU A 160 7.73 16.09 -17.63
C GLU A 160 9.11 15.44 -17.43
N GLU A 161 10.11 15.82 -18.21
CA GLU A 161 11.49 15.34 -18.07
C GLU A 161 12.11 15.80 -16.74
N GLU A 162 11.86 17.05 -16.34
CA GLU A 162 12.35 17.59 -15.07
C GLU A 162 11.66 16.93 -13.87
N ILE A 163 10.34 16.68 -13.95
CA ILE A 163 9.60 15.94 -12.91
C ILE A 163 10.16 14.54 -12.75
N LYS A 164 10.35 13.80 -13.86
CA LYS A 164 10.90 12.44 -13.82
C LYS A 164 12.28 12.40 -13.18
N LYS A 165 13.17 13.31 -13.60
CA LYS A 165 14.52 13.38 -13.04
C LYS A 165 14.50 13.72 -11.55
N ALA A 166 13.68 14.68 -11.13
CA ALA A 166 13.55 15.04 -9.72
C ALA A 166 13.05 13.87 -8.86
N ILE A 167 12.10 13.09 -9.37
CA ILE A 167 11.62 11.86 -8.70
C ILE A 167 12.74 10.81 -8.64
N GLU A 168 13.47 10.57 -9.74
CA GLU A 168 14.58 9.61 -9.76
C GLU A 168 15.68 9.96 -8.75
N ASP A 169 16.08 11.23 -8.70
CA ASP A 169 17.08 11.74 -7.75
C ASP A 169 16.57 11.58 -6.30
N PHE A 170 15.33 11.96 -6.02
CA PHE A 170 14.68 11.81 -4.71
C PHE A 170 14.63 10.34 -4.24
N ILE A 171 14.21 9.43 -5.12
CA ILE A 171 14.12 8.00 -4.79
C ILE A 171 15.49 7.37 -4.56
N GLN A 172 16.53 7.85 -5.24
CA GLN A 172 17.88 7.38 -5.01
C GLN A 172 18.37 7.74 -3.60
N ASP A 173 18.07 8.96 -3.13
CA ASP A 173 18.37 9.40 -1.76
C ASP A 173 17.60 8.55 -0.72
N GLU A 174 16.29 8.34 -0.93
CA GLU A 174 15.47 7.47 -0.07
C GLU A 174 16.01 6.03 0.00
N LEU A 175 16.42 5.46 -1.14
CA LEU A 175 17.01 4.13 -1.19
C LEU A 175 18.33 4.04 -0.43
N ASP A 176 19.13 5.10 -0.43
CA ASP A 176 20.38 5.17 0.31
C ASP A 176 20.16 5.32 1.82
N ASP A 177 19.10 6.00 2.23
CA ASP A 177 18.68 6.09 3.63
C ASP A 177 18.11 4.75 4.13
N LEU A 178 17.27 4.07 3.35
CA LEU A 178 16.72 2.76 3.70
C LEU A 178 17.81 1.68 3.87
N LYS A 179 18.96 1.80 3.18
CA LYS A 179 20.10 0.89 3.40
C LYS A 179 20.70 1.02 4.80
N LYS A 180 20.52 2.16 5.47
CA LYS A 180 21.03 2.42 6.81
C LYS A 180 20.18 1.76 7.90
N ASP A 181 18.91 1.48 7.61
CA ASP A 181 17.98 0.82 8.53
C ASP A 181 17.23 -0.37 7.86
N PRO A 182 17.87 -1.55 7.80
CA PRO A 182 17.27 -2.72 7.17
C PRO A 182 16.12 -3.35 7.97
N ILE A 183 15.88 -2.93 9.23
CA ILE A 183 14.82 -3.50 10.09
C ILE A 183 13.55 -2.65 10.13
N ALA A 184 13.59 -1.39 9.67
CA ALA A 184 12.45 -0.47 9.67
C ALA A 184 11.14 -1.11 9.15
N PHE A 185 11.20 -1.82 8.01
CA PHE A 185 10.01 -2.48 7.44
C PHE A 185 9.54 -3.70 8.25
N GLU A 186 10.44 -4.38 8.95
CA GLU A 186 10.06 -5.46 9.86
C GLU A 186 9.28 -4.91 11.06
N ASP A 187 9.74 -3.79 11.63
CA ASP A 187 9.07 -3.12 12.74
C ASP A 187 7.70 -2.55 12.34
N ILE A 188 7.59 -1.95 11.14
CA ILE A 188 6.32 -1.51 10.56
C ILE A 188 5.34 -2.68 10.45
N ARG A 189 5.78 -3.80 9.84
CA ARG A 189 4.93 -4.98 9.68
C ARG A 189 4.49 -5.56 11.02
N ASN A 190 5.42 -5.72 11.97
CA ASN A 190 5.12 -6.26 13.30
C ASN A 190 4.14 -5.37 14.07
N THR A 191 4.33 -4.05 13.99
CA THR A 191 3.41 -3.07 14.60
C THR A 191 2.01 -3.19 14.01
N ALA A 192 1.89 -3.27 12.68
CA ALA A 192 0.60 -3.44 12.01
C ALA A 192 -0.08 -4.78 12.39
N ILE A 193 0.68 -5.88 12.50
CA ILE A 193 0.18 -7.19 12.96
C ILE A 193 -0.39 -7.11 14.38
N GLU A 194 0.27 -6.40 15.29
CA GLU A 194 -0.24 -6.21 16.64
C GLU A 194 -1.50 -5.34 16.66
N GLN A 195 -1.55 -4.29 15.84
CA GLN A 195 -2.73 -3.41 15.71
C GLN A 195 -3.93 -4.13 15.08
N LEU A 196 -3.70 -5.10 14.18
CA LEU A 196 -4.74 -5.95 13.60
C LEU A 196 -5.52 -6.78 14.64
N LYS A 197 -5.01 -6.94 15.87
CA LYS A 197 -5.75 -7.58 16.96
C LYS A 197 -6.95 -6.73 17.42
N LYS A 198 -6.92 -5.42 17.18
CA LYS A 198 -7.96 -4.45 17.56
C LYS A 198 -8.09 -3.33 16.50
N PRO A 199 -8.48 -3.65 15.25
CA PRO A 199 -8.44 -2.69 14.14
C PRO A 199 -9.60 -1.69 14.14
N ILE A 200 -10.59 -1.88 15.03
CA ILE A 200 -11.81 -1.08 15.10
C ILE A 200 -11.66 0.01 16.15
N MET A 201 -12.03 1.23 15.76
CA MET A 201 -12.09 2.39 16.64
C MET A 201 -13.52 2.95 16.64
N GLU A 202 -14.09 3.12 17.83
CA GLU A 202 -15.45 3.65 18.00
C GLU A 202 -15.43 5.10 18.47
N GLY A 203 -16.24 5.93 17.82
CA GLY A 203 -16.52 7.30 18.20
C GLY A 203 -18.00 7.54 18.50
N VAL A 204 -18.27 8.58 19.28
CA VAL A 204 -19.60 9.09 19.58
C VAL A 204 -19.77 10.46 18.92
N LEU A 205 -20.85 10.63 18.18
CA LEU A 205 -21.25 11.87 17.53
C LEU A 205 -22.04 12.73 18.50
N SER A 206 -21.78 14.04 18.49
CA SER A 206 -22.69 15.03 19.06
C SER A 206 -24.03 15.04 18.30
N ALA A 207 -25.08 15.58 18.92
CA ALA A 207 -26.41 15.62 18.31
C ALA A 207 -26.44 16.42 16.99
N ASP A 208 -25.61 17.46 16.89
CA ASP A 208 -25.42 18.29 15.68
C ASP A 208 -24.36 17.73 14.72
N LYS A 209 -23.71 16.60 15.06
CA LYS A 209 -22.65 15.93 14.28
C LYS A 209 -21.43 16.82 13.98
N ASN A 210 -21.25 17.90 14.72
CA ASN A 210 -20.07 18.76 14.63
C ASN A 210 -18.90 18.25 15.46
N THR A 211 -19.13 17.26 16.33
CA THR A 211 -18.09 16.70 17.20
C THR A 211 -18.09 15.18 17.14
N ILE A 212 -16.90 14.60 17.06
CA ILE A 212 -16.66 13.16 17.16
C ILE A 212 -15.76 12.93 18.37
N THR A 213 -16.23 12.20 19.37
CA THR A 213 -15.45 11.84 20.56
C THR A 213 -15.04 10.37 20.51
N ILE A 214 -13.73 10.10 20.55
CA ILE A 214 -13.15 8.75 20.53
C ILE A 214 -12.39 8.54 21.84
N LYS A 215 -12.93 7.71 22.74
CA LYS A 215 -12.35 7.54 24.10
C LYS A 215 -11.03 6.77 24.12
N ASN A 216 -10.88 5.80 23.24
CA ASN A 216 -9.70 4.94 23.15
C ASN A 216 -9.03 5.14 21.79
N PHE A 217 -8.72 6.39 21.47
CA PHE A 217 -8.02 6.72 20.24
C PHE A 217 -6.65 6.05 20.22
N VAL A 218 -6.26 5.57 19.04
CA VAL A 218 -4.94 5.04 18.75
C VAL A 218 -4.57 5.51 17.35
N TYR A 219 -3.47 6.24 17.21
CA TYR A 219 -2.95 6.59 15.89
C TYR A 219 -2.17 5.41 15.30
N TYR A 220 -2.55 4.97 14.11
CA TYR A 220 -1.93 3.85 13.40
C TYR A 220 -0.95 4.35 12.34
N ASP A 221 0.32 4.51 12.72
CA ASP A 221 1.36 5.05 11.83
C ASP A 221 2.32 3.95 11.31
N TRP A 222 3.20 4.33 10.39
CA TRP A 222 4.31 3.56 9.83
C TRP A 222 5.37 3.23 10.91
N GLY A 223 5.05 2.30 11.81
CA GLY A 223 6.01 1.74 12.77
C GLY A 223 5.97 2.36 14.16
N SER A 224 4.98 3.19 14.49
CA SER A 224 4.79 3.64 15.87
C SER A 224 3.31 3.89 16.22
N THR A 225 3.01 3.87 17.53
CA THR A 225 1.78 4.49 18.04
C THR A 225 2.17 5.78 18.77
N SER A 226 1.97 6.91 18.12
CA SER A 226 2.40 8.22 18.65
C SER A 226 1.35 8.89 19.54
N ALA A 227 0.06 8.58 19.39
CA ALA A 227 -1.02 9.17 20.17
C ALA A 227 -2.01 8.11 20.68
N LYS A 228 -2.36 8.20 21.97
CA LYS A 228 -3.37 7.36 22.63
C LYS A 228 -4.24 8.19 23.58
N GLY A 229 -5.44 7.69 23.85
CA GLY A 229 -6.34 8.27 24.87
C GLY A 229 -7.61 8.85 24.28
N GLU A 230 -8.30 9.70 25.02
CA GLU A 230 -9.50 10.35 24.50
C GLU A 230 -9.12 11.46 23.51
N LYS A 231 -9.79 11.48 22.36
CA LYS A 231 -9.68 12.54 21.37
C LYS A 231 -11.05 13.05 20.97
N VAL A 232 -11.15 14.38 20.88
CA VAL A 232 -12.35 15.09 20.47
C VAL A 232 -12.01 15.83 19.17
N PHE A 233 -12.64 15.40 18.09
CA PHE A 233 -12.50 16.01 16.77
C PHE A 233 -13.67 16.95 16.52
N THR A 234 -13.38 18.18 16.12
CA THR A 234 -14.38 19.23 15.85
C THR A 234 -14.35 19.61 14.38
N ARG A 235 -15.53 19.65 13.76
CA ARG A 235 -15.71 20.01 12.35
C ARG A 235 -15.16 21.42 12.07
N GLN A 236 -14.47 21.59 10.95
CA GLN A 236 -13.96 22.87 10.44
C GLN A 236 -14.84 23.43 9.31
#